data_AF-A0A2R9SMH7-F1
#
_entry.id   AF-A0A2R9SMH7-F1
#
_cell.length_a   1.000
_cell.length_b   1.000
_cell.length_c   1.000
_cell.angle_alpha   90.00
_cell.angle_beta   90.00
_cell.angle_gamma   90.00
#
_symmetry.space_group_name_H-M   'P 1'
#
loop_
_entity.id
_entity.type
_entity.pdbx_description
1 polymer ?
#
loop_
_entity_poly.entity_id
_entity_poly.type
_entity_poly.pdbx_seq_one_letter_code
_entity_poly.pdbx_strand_id
1 'polypeptide(L)'
;MTEAPYWDKHEMLKALKQDGIRKPRLYDMGFAHNNCGGFCVRAGQGHFINLLQNKRSLYLFHEQKELDMQEYLGRTDVSILTREVKGDEEKLTLRQLREEWESGLGNQIDLNDLDGCGCFASDA
;
A
#
# COMPACT_ATOMS: atom_id res chain seq x y z
N MET A 1 2.68 15.10 -19.30
CA MET A 1 3.91 15.13 -20.11
C MET A 1 3.65 14.31 -21.35
N THR A 2 3.60 14.93 -22.53
CA THR A 2 3.15 14.27 -23.77
C THR A 2 4.08 14.52 -24.96
N GLU A 3 5.22 15.16 -24.74
CA GLU A 3 6.20 15.44 -25.79
C GLU A 3 7.58 15.00 -25.33
N ALA A 4 8.45 14.66 -26.28
CA ALA A 4 9.82 14.26 -26.00
C ALA A 4 10.61 15.36 -25.27
N PRO A 5 11.53 15.02 -24.37
CA PRO A 5 11.93 13.65 -24.00
C PRO A 5 10.89 12.95 -23.12
N TYR A 6 10.64 11.66 -23.42
CA TYR A 6 9.84 10.80 -22.55
C TYR A 6 10.70 10.39 -21.39
N TRP A 7 10.34 10.82 -20.19
CA TRP A 7 11.05 10.46 -18.98
C TRP A 7 10.36 9.34 -18.23
N ASP A 8 11.15 8.38 -17.76
CA ASP A 8 10.73 7.47 -16.70
C ASP A 8 10.87 8.13 -15.31
N LYS A 9 10.39 7.43 -14.28
CA LYS A 9 10.44 7.91 -12.89
C LYS A 9 11.88 8.13 -12.40
N HIS A 10 12.82 7.28 -12.80
CA HIS A 10 14.22 7.39 -12.39
C HIS A 10 14.88 8.62 -13.01
N GLU A 11 14.62 8.89 -14.29
CA GLU A 11 15.08 10.08 -15.01
C GLU A 11 14.53 11.35 -14.37
N MET A 12 13.22 11.39 -14.08
CA MET A 12 12.59 12.50 -13.36
C MET A 12 13.25 12.75 -11.99
N LEU A 13 13.46 11.70 -11.19
CA LEU A 13 14.07 11.83 -9.86
C LEU A 13 15.54 12.26 -9.94
N LYS A 14 16.28 11.83 -10.96
CA LYS A 14 17.66 12.23 -11.20
C LYS A 14 17.74 13.71 -11.57
N ALA A 15 16.87 14.19 -12.47
CA ALA A 15 16.80 15.60 -12.86
C ALA A 15 16.49 16.49 -11.65
N LEU A 16 15.46 16.14 -10.86
CA LEU A 16 15.12 16.86 -9.63
C LEU A 16 16.32 16.96 -8.66
N LYS A 17 17.08 15.86 -8.51
CA LYS A 17 18.28 15.86 -7.66
C LYS A 17 19.37 16.79 -8.17
N GLN A 18 19.56 16.91 -9.49
CA GLN A 18 20.54 17.84 -10.09
C GLN A 18 20.18 19.29 -9.79
N ASP A 19 18.88 19.60 -9.75
CA ASP A 19 18.37 20.92 -9.38
C ASP A 19 18.34 21.17 -7.86
N GLY A 20 18.86 20.24 -7.05
CA GLY A 20 18.85 20.32 -5.59
C GLY A 20 17.47 20.07 -4.97
N ILE A 21 16.49 19.60 -5.74
CA ILE A 21 15.13 19.31 -5.28
C ILE A 21 15.09 17.91 -4.66
N ARG A 22 14.73 17.84 -3.38
CA ARG A 22 14.59 16.57 -2.66
C ARG A 22 13.31 15.86 -3.10
N LYS A 23 13.40 14.56 -3.38
CA LYS A 23 12.23 13.71 -3.62
C LYS A 23 11.31 13.64 -2.38
N PRO A 24 10.00 13.41 -2.56
CA PRO A 24 9.07 13.28 -1.44
C PRO A 24 9.45 12.18 -0.44
N ARG A 25 9.20 12.44 0.85
CA ARG A 25 9.62 11.57 1.96
C ARG A 25 9.10 10.13 1.89
N LEU A 26 7.93 9.91 1.30
CA LEU A 26 7.32 8.58 1.25
C LEU A 26 8.14 7.59 0.40
N TYR A 27 8.84 8.09 -0.62
CA TYR A 27 9.76 7.27 -1.41
C TYR A 27 10.99 6.81 -0.62
N ASP A 28 11.39 7.53 0.43
CA ASP A 28 12.45 7.10 1.35
C ASP A 28 11.94 6.07 2.36
N MET A 29 10.63 6.04 2.60
CA MET A 29 9.95 5.09 3.50
C MET A 29 9.48 3.82 2.77
N GLY A 30 10.00 3.54 1.57
CA GLY A 30 9.66 2.33 0.81
C GLY A 30 8.31 2.37 0.08
N PHE A 31 7.57 3.47 0.10
CA PHE A 31 6.32 3.57 -0.67
C PHE A 31 6.60 3.81 -2.15
N ALA A 32 5.87 3.08 -3.00
CA ALA A 32 5.98 3.22 -4.45
C ALA A 32 5.47 4.57 -4.98
N HIS A 33 4.57 5.23 -4.24
CA HIS A 33 3.94 6.51 -4.62
C HIS A 33 3.88 7.51 -3.46
N ASN A 34 3.96 8.80 -3.76
CA ASN A 34 3.74 9.86 -2.78
C ASN A 34 2.24 10.21 -2.69
N ASN A 35 1.48 9.37 -1.98
CA ASN A 35 0.03 9.44 -1.84
C ASN A 35 -0.41 10.15 -0.54
N CYS A 36 -1.63 9.86 -0.06
CA CYS A 36 -2.26 10.41 1.15
C CYS A 36 -1.53 10.02 2.45
N GLY A 37 -0.26 10.40 2.58
CA GLY A 37 0.56 10.17 3.76
C GLY A 37 1.05 8.72 3.93
N GLY A 38 0.99 7.89 2.89
CA GLY A 38 1.30 6.47 2.92
C GLY A 38 0.06 5.58 2.97
N PHE A 39 -1.16 6.14 3.00
CA PHE A 39 -2.40 5.37 2.95
C PHE A 39 -3.05 5.47 1.57
N CYS A 40 -3.54 4.34 1.06
CA CYS A 40 -4.33 4.26 -0.16
C CYS A 40 -5.34 3.11 -0.02
N VAL A 41 -6.62 3.40 -0.23
CA VAL A 41 -7.70 2.39 -0.13
C VAL A 41 -7.65 1.32 -1.21
N ARG A 42 -6.82 1.52 -2.24
CA ARG A 42 -6.61 0.57 -3.34
C ARG A 42 -5.26 -0.15 -3.23
N ALA A 43 -4.48 0.11 -2.18
CA ALA A 43 -3.18 -0.50 -2.06
C ALA A 43 -3.26 -1.95 -1.56
N GLY A 44 -2.25 -2.74 -1.93
CA GLY A 44 -2.09 -4.12 -1.57
C GLY A 44 -1.61 -4.39 -0.15
N GLN A 45 -1.51 -5.68 0.19
CA GLN A 45 -1.09 -6.13 1.51
C GLN A 45 0.33 -5.66 1.86
N GLY A 46 1.29 -5.79 0.93
CA GLY A 46 2.67 -5.34 1.11
C GLY A 46 2.77 -3.85 1.43
N HIS A 47 1.99 -3.01 0.74
CA HIS A 47 1.89 -1.57 1.04
C HIS A 47 1.39 -1.31 2.45
N PHE A 48 0.35 -2.03 2.90
CA PHE A 48 -0.19 -1.89 4.25
C PHE A 48 0.78 -2.39 5.33
N ILE A 49 1.58 -3.43 5.06
CA ILE A 49 2.68 -3.84 5.96
C ILE A 49 3.76 -2.76 6.01
N ASN A 50 4.14 -2.16 4.88
CA ASN A 50 5.08 -1.03 4.88
C ASN A 50 4.54 0.16 5.69
N LEU A 51 3.23 0.43 5.60
CA LEU A 51 2.55 1.44 6.41
C LEU A 51 2.57 1.09 7.91
N LEU A 52 2.31 -0.17 8.26
CA LEU A 52 2.38 -0.66 9.65
C LEU A 52 3.78 -0.45 10.24
N GLN A 53 4.83 -0.76 9.47
CA GLN A 53 6.22 -0.65 9.90
C GLN A 53 6.70 0.81 10.02
N ASN A 54 6.41 1.65 9.03
CA ASN A 54 6.91 3.03 8.99
C ASN A 54 6.03 4.03 9.75
N LYS A 55 4.73 3.76 9.86
CA LYS A 55 3.73 4.68 10.41
C LYS A 55 2.59 3.95 11.14
N ARG A 56 2.95 3.15 12.14
CA ARG A 56 2.00 2.35 12.95
C ARG A 56 0.78 3.12 13.44
N SER A 57 0.93 4.34 13.95
CA SER A 57 -0.22 5.12 14.45
C SER A 57 -1.24 5.44 13.34
N LEU A 58 -0.75 5.73 12.13
CA LEU A 58 -1.60 5.96 10.97
C LEU A 58 -2.29 4.67 10.51
N TYR A 59 -1.56 3.54 10.53
CA TYR A 59 -2.15 2.23 10.26
C TYR A 59 -3.30 1.94 11.22
N LEU A 60 -3.08 2.06 12.53
CA LEU A 60 -4.10 1.78 13.56
C LEU A 60 -5.31 2.70 13.46
N PHE A 61 -5.10 3.96 13.06
CA PHE A 61 -6.20 4.88 12.77
C PHE A 61 -7.08 4.35 11.64
N HIS A 62 -6.49 3.85 10.55
CA HIS A 62 -7.25 3.30 9.43
C HIS A 62 -7.86 1.93 9.72
N GLU A 63 -7.20 1.09 10.51
CA GLU A 63 -7.77 -0.14 11.08
C GLU A 63 -9.06 0.17 11.85
N GLN A 64 -9.02 1.17 12.74
CA GLN A 64 -10.21 1.58 13.48
C GLN A 64 -11.30 2.12 12.54
N LYS A 65 -10.94 2.89 11.52
CA LYS A 65 -11.92 3.42 10.55
C LYS A 65 -12.58 2.33 9.72
N GLU A 66 -11.88 1.25 9.41
CA GLU A 66 -12.47 0.07 8.77
C GLU A 66 -13.51 -0.59 9.68
N LEU A 67 -13.20 -0.75 10.98
CA LEU A 67 -14.15 -1.27 11.97
C LEU A 67 -15.37 -0.34 12.15
N ASP A 68 -15.15 0.96 12.26
CA ASP A 68 -16.23 1.96 12.35
C ASP A 68 -17.15 1.86 11.11
N MET A 69 -16.58 1.60 9.93
CA MET A 69 -17.34 1.44 8.69
C MET A 69 -18.17 0.15 8.69
N GLN A 70 -17.61 -0.96 9.16
CA GLN A 70 -18.35 -2.22 9.31
C GLN A 70 -19.53 -2.07 10.27
N GLU A 71 -19.33 -1.39 11.41
CA GLU A 71 -20.39 -1.08 12.37
C GLU A 71 -21.47 -0.19 11.74
N TYR A 72 -21.07 0.89 11.09
CA TYR A 72 -21.99 1.81 10.41
C TYR A 72 -22.85 1.12 9.35
N LEU A 73 -22.28 0.18 8.61
CA LEU A 73 -22.98 -0.58 7.56
C LEU A 73 -23.76 -1.78 8.10
N GLY A 74 -23.55 -2.17 9.36
CA GLY A 74 -24.07 -3.42 9.92
C GLY A 74 -23.57 -4.67 9.19
N ARG A 75 -22.34 -4.61 8.64
CA ARG A 75 -21.75 -5.65 7.78
C ARG A 75 -20.31 -5.93 8.17
N THR A 76 -19.97 -7.20 8.36
CA THR A 76 -18.61 -7.66 8.67
C THR A 76 -17.84 -8.17 7.45
N ASP A 77 -18.49 -8.25 6.29
CA ASP A 77 -17.95 -8.76 5.03
C ASP A 77 -17.44 -7.65 4.10
N VAL A 78 -17.24 -6.44 4.63
CA VAL A 78 -16.66 -5.29 3.93
C VAL A 78 -15.25 -5.06 4.47
N SER A 79 -14.26 -5.09 3.59
CA SER A 79 -12.85 -4.89 3.94
C SER A 79 -12.11 -4.15 2.83
N ILE A 80 -11.03 -3.44 3.19
CA ILE A 80 -10.11 -2.79 2.25
C ILE A 80 -9.34 -3.83 1.45
N LEU A 81 -8.89 -4.92 2.10
CA LEU A 81 -8.07 -5.95 1.48
C LEU A 81 -8.85 -7.23 1.22
N THR A 82 -8.38 -7.94 0.20
CA THR A 82 -8.77 -9.31 -0.12
C THR A 82 -7.51 -10.15 -0.21
N ARG A 83 -7.70 -11.47 -0.09
CA ARG A 83 -6.66 -12.45 -0.38
C ARG A 83 -7.29 -13.68 -1.03
N GLU A 84 -6.48 -14.42 -1.77
CA GLU A 84 -6.89 -15.72 -2.29
C GLU A 84 -6.40 -16.83 -1.36
N VAL A 85 -7.30 -17.68 -0.90
CA VAL A 85 -6.98 -18.86 -0.09
C VAL A 85 -7.53 -20.08 -0.81
N LYS A 86 -6.63 -20.96 -1.27
CA LYS A 86 -6.98 -22.20 -1.99
C LYS A 86 -7.88 -21.98 -3.22
N GLY A 87 -7.72 -20.84 -3.90
CA GLY A 87 -8.50 -20.48 -5.09
C GLY A 87 -9.80 -19.72 -4.81
N ASP A 88 -10.15 -19.52 -3.53
CA ASP A 88 -11.31 -18.72 -3.13
C ASP A 88 -10.88 -17.33 -2.65
N GLU A 89 -11.57 -16.28 -3.11
CA GLU A 89 -11.36 -14.91 -2.61
C GLU A 89 -11.99 -14.75 -1.23
N GLU A 90 -11.19 -14.36 -0.24
CA GLU A 90 -11.66 -13.98 1.08
C GLU A 90 -11.31 -12.54 1.44
N LYS A 91 -12.13 -11.93 2.30
CA LYS A 91 -11.88 -10.59 2.82
C LYS A 91 -10.85 -10.66 3.94
N LEU A 92 -9.89 -9.74 3.90
CA LEU A 92 -8.84 -9.62 4.91
C LEU A 92 -8.90 -8.23 5.51
N THR A 93 -9.29 -8.10 6.77
CA THR A 93 -9.28 -6.79 7.46
C THR A 93 -7.87 -6.35 7.78
N LEU A 94 -7.67 -5.04 7.96
CA LEU A 94 -6.40 -4.49 8.43
C LEU A 94 -6.03 -5.07 9.80
N ARG A 95 -7.01 -5.25 10.70
CA ARG A 95 -6.76 -5.88 12.00
C ARG A 95 -6.22 -7.30 11.85
N GLN A 96 -6.84 -8.12 11.01
CA GLN A 96 -6.36 -9.48 10.74
C GLN A 96 -4.96 -9.47 10.13
N LEU A 97 -4.70 -8.62 9.13
CA LEU A 97 -3.37 -8.49 8.53
C LEU A 97 -2.31 -8.14 9.58
N ARG A 98 -2.58 -7.18 10.47
CA ARG A 98 -1.65 -6.81 11.55
C ARG A 98 -1.43 -7.96 12.52
N GLU A 99 -2.49 -8.62 12.99
CA GLU A 99 -2.39 -9.71 13.95
C GLU A 99 -1.60 -10.89 13.37
N GLU A 100 -1.85 -11.27 12.11
CA GLU A 100 -1.12 -12.32 11.41
C GLU A 100 0.36 -11.96 11.16
N TRP A 101 0.65 -10.70 10.83
CA TRP A 101 2.03 -10.21 10.72
C TRP A 101 2.77 -10.27 12.06
N GLU A 102 2.14 -9.80 13.13
CA GLU A 102 2.71 -9.74 14.47
C GLU A 102 2.89 -11.13 15.11
N SER A 103 2.02 -12.09 14.79
CA SER A 103 2.14 -13.47 15.26
C SER A 103 3.18 -14.29 14.49
N GLY A 104 3.82 -13.74 13.46
CA GLY A 104 4.78 -14.45 12.62
C GLY A 104 4.15 -15.44 11.64
N LEU A 105 2.82 -15.37 11.42
CA LEU A 105 2.10 -16.15 10.40
C LEU A 105 2.20 -15.53 9.00
N GLY A 106 2.93 -14.40 8.86
CA GLY A 106 3.05 -13.59 7.65
C GLY A 106 3.63 -14.26 6.39
N ASN A 107 3.82 -15.58 6.37
CA ASN A 107 4.29 -16.35 5.22
C ASN A 107 3.27 -16.48 4.07
N GLN A 108 2.07 -15.91 4.19
CA GLN A 108 1.06 -15.84 3.11
C GLN A 108 0.76 -14.41 2.65
N ILE A 109 1.56 -13.42 3.08
CA ILE A 109 1.38 -12.05 2.64
C ILE A 109 2.09 -11.87 1.31
N ASP A 110 1.35 -11.41 0.29
CA ASP A 110 1.97 -11.01 -0.97
C ASP A 110 2.72 -9.69 -0.76
N LEU A 111 4.01 -9.82 -0.41
CA LEU A 111 4.93 -8.69 -0.25
C LEU A 111 5.31 -8.06 -1.58
N ASN A 112 4.98 -8.66 -2.72
CA ASN A 112 5.20 -8.07 -4.03
C ASN A 112 4.09 -7.09 -4.41
N ASP A 113 2.94 -7.13 -3.72
CA ASP A 113 1.85 -6.16 -3.86
C ASP A 113 2.12 -4.87 -3.05
N LEU A 114 3.28 -4.27 -3.34
CA LEU A 114 3.65 -2.91 -2.91
C LEU A 114 3.02 -1.85 -3.81
N ASP A 115 2.58 -2.25 -5.00
CA ASP A 115 2.11 -1.40 -6.08
C ASP A 115 0.68 -1.82 -6.47
N GLY A 116 -0.29 -1.60 -5.58
CA GLY A 116 -1.71 -1.93 -5.75
C GLY A 116 -2.44 -1.19 -6.88
N CYS A 117 -1.71 -0.69 -7.88
CA CYS A 117 -2.22 -0.04 -9.07
C CYS A 117 -1.46 -0.52 -10.32
N GLY A 118 -1.23 -1.84 -10.44
CA GLY A 118 -0.57 -2.49 -11.57
C GLY A 118 -1.35 -2.48 -12.88
N CYS A 119 -1.77 -1.32 -13.38
CA CYS A 119 -2.38 -1.23 -14.72
C CYS A 119 -1.33 -1.20 -15.85
N PHE A 120 -0.02 -1.06 -15.59
CA PHE A 120 1.00 -0.98 -16.66
C PHE A 120 2.41 -1.50 -16.30
N ALA A 121 2.62 -2.23 -15.21
CA ALA A 121 3.93 -2.80 -14.90
C ALA A 121 4.07 -4.19 -15.52
N SER A 122 4.30 -4.26 -16.83
CA SER A 122 5.01 -5.40 -17.40
C SER A 122 6.50 -5.14 -17.15
N ASP A 123 7.09 -5.93 -16.25
CA ASP A 123 8.54 -5.97 -16.06
C ASP A 123 9.22 -6.34 -17.38
N ALA A 124 10.16 -5.50 -17.80
CA ALA A 124 11.13 -5.75 -18.87
C ALA A 124 12.51 -5.97 -18.24
#